data_AF-M5X8F1-F1
#
_entry.id   AF-M5X8F1-F1
#
_cell.length_a   1.000
_cell.length_b   1.000
_cell.length_c   1.000
_cell.angle_alpha   90.00
_cell.angle_beta   90.00
_cell.angle_gamma   90.00
#
_symmetry.space_group_name_H-M   'P 1'
#
loop_
_entity.id
_entity.type
_entity.pdbx_description
1 polymer ?
#
loop_
_entity_poly.entity_id
_entity_poly.type
_entity_poly.pdbx_seq_one_letter_code
_entity_poly.pdbx_strand_id
1 'polypeptide(L)'
;MASRRLIILISTLLIPLAFPSIAATEYDPKKPEEAQKKIDVVVEGMIYCQSCDHYGTWSLTDAEPIPSAKVSVICNNHKDQVSFYKAFVTDCLCK
;
A
#
# COMPACT_ATOMS: atom_id res chain seq x y z
N MET A 1 29.58 3.43 56.22
CA MET A 1 28.94 4.22 55.13
C MET A 1 28.12 3.31 54.20
N ALA A 2 27.12 2.60 54.72
CA ALA A 2 26.24 1.71 53.92
C ALA A 2 24.74 2.06 54.11
N SER A 3 24.36 2.55 55.29
CA SER A 3 22.99 2.95 55.60
C SER A 3 22.48 4.17 54.80
N ARG A 4 23.38 5.12 54.47
CA ARG A 4 23.02 6.34 53.72
C ARG A 4 22.65 6.08 52.25
N ARG A 5 23.04 4.94 51.67
CA ARG A 5 22.68 4.57 50.28
C ARG A 5 21.31 3.87 50.19
N LEU A 6 20.89 3.18 51.25
CA LEU A 6 19.60 2.49 51.28
C LEU A 6 18.42 3.48 51.41
N ILE A 7 18.62 4.58 52.17
CA ILE A 7 17.60 5.62 52.37
C ILE A 7 17.30 6.39 51.07
N ILE A 8 18.31 6.58 50.20
CA ILE A 8 18.14 7.27 48.92
C ILE A 8 17.29 6.44 47.95
N LEU A 9 17.45 5.11 47.94
CA LEU A 9 16.69 4.21 47.08
C LEU A 9 15.21 4.09 47.47
N ILE A 10 14.90 4.21 48.77
CA ILE A 10 13.51 4.18 49.26
C ILE A 10 12.82 5.52 49.00
N SER A 11 13.56 6.64 49.07
CA SER A 11 13.01 7.99 48.85
C SER A 11 12.56 8.25 47.40
N THR A 12 13.09 7.52 46.41
CA THR A 12 12.66 7.65 45.01
C THR A 12 11.40 6.85 44.67
N LEU A 13 10.95 5.95 45.55
CA LEU A 13 9.80 5.08 45.29
C LEU A 13 8.44 5.72 45.66
N LEU A 14 8.47 6.92 46.26
CA LEU A 14 7.29 7.69 46.68
C LEU A 14 7.05 8.94 45.83
N ILE A 15 7.54 8.97 44.59
CA ILE A 15 7.06 9.97 43.62
C ILE A 15 5.62 9.55 43.27
N PRO A 16 4.58 10.31 43.66
CA PRO A 16 3.25 10.02 43.16
C PRO A 16 3.33 10.19 41.64
N LEU A 17 3.03 9.13 40.91
CA LEU A 17 2.68 9.26 39.50
C LEU A 17 1.41 10.11 39.46
N ALA A 18 1.59 11.42 39.37
CA ALA A 18 0.59 12.31 38.83
C ALA A 18 0.45 11.94 37.36
N PHE A 19 -0.23 10.83 37.09
CA PHE A 19 -0.86 10.62 35.81
C PHE A 19 -1.89 11.75 35.69
N PRO A 20 -1.73 12.72 34.78
CA PRO A 20 -2.91 13.45 34.35
C PRO A 20 -3.85 12.36 33.84
N SER A 21 -4.99 12.19 34.51
CA SER A 21 -6.09 11.42 33.95
C SER A 21 -6.29 11.96 32.54
N ILE A 22 -5.92 11.16 31.54
CA ILE A 22 -6.40 11.40 30.18
C ILE A 22 -7.89 11.18 30.32
N ALA A 23 -8.63 12.28 30.53
CA ALA A 23 -10.05 12.29 30.34
C ALA A 23 -10.25 11.70 28.95
N ALA A 24 -10.96 10.57 28.89
CA ALA A 24 -11.37 9.98 27.64
C ALA A 24 -11.95 11.11 26.81
N THR A 25 -11.29 11.45 25.69
CA THR A 25 -11.81 12.42 24.75
C THR A 25 -13.15 11.85 24.31
N GLU A 26 -14.17 12.55 24.77
CA GLU A 26 -15.55 12.53 24.32
C GLU A 26 -15.62 11.95 22.90
N TYR A 27 -16.38 10.87 22.74
CA TYR A 27 -16.79 10.43 21.42
C TYR A 27 -17.50 11.64 20.81
N ASP A 28 -16.87 12.29 19.84
CA ASP A 28 -17.52 13.31 19.04
C ASP A 28 -18.17 12.56 17.86
N PRO A 29 -19.51 12.42 17.83
CA PRO A 29 -20.20 11.73 16.74
C PRO A 29 -20.14 12.48 15.41
N LYS A 30 -19.34 13.55 15.27
CA LYS A 30 -19.33 14.39 14.06
C LYS A 30 -17.95 14.88 13.66
N LYS A 31 -16.95 14.00 13.58
CA LYS A 31 -15.93 14.20 12.54
C LYS A 31 -16.55 13.72 11.22
N PRO A 32 -16.79 14.60 10.22
CA PRO A 32 -17.10 14.12 8.89
C PRO A 32 -15.94 13.23 8.50
N GLU A 33 -16.20 11.94 8.32
CA GLU A 33 -15.34 11.08 7.52
C GLU A 33 -15.12 11.88 6.21
N GLU A 34 -13.94 12.47 6.04
CA GLU A 34 -13.58 13.17 4.81
C GLU A 34 -13.96 12.20 3.70
N ALA A 35 -15.00 12.55 2.94
CA ALA A 35 -15.53 11.71 1.90
C ALA A 35 -14.36 11.41 0.96
N GLN A 36 -13.76 10.23 1.13
CA GLN A 36 -12.55 9.87 0.42
C GLN A 36 -12.90 9.95 -1.05
N LYS A 37 -12.30 10.93 -1.74
CA LYS A 37 -12.56 11.16 -3.15
C LYS A 37 -12.20 9.88 -3.88
N LYS A 38 -13.22 9.14 -4.35
CA LYS A 38 -12.99 7.95 -5.18
C LYS A 38 -12.31 8.41 -6.46
N ILE A 39 -11.13 7.85 -6.72
CA ILE A 39 -10.38 8.05 -7.96
C ILE A 39 -10.51 6.75 -8.74
N ASP A 40 -11.15 6.84 -9.91
CA ASP A 40 -11.21 5.72 -10.84
C ASP A 40 -9.97 5.77 -11.75
N VAL A 41 -9.28 4.63 -11.85
CA VAL A 41 -8.09 4.47 -12.68
C VAL A 41 -8.37 3.40 -13.74
N VAL A 42 -8.09 3.74 -14.99
CA VAL A 42 -8.26 2.85 -16.15
C VAL A 42 -6.88 2.50 -16.71
N VAL A 43 -6.67 1.21 -16.97
CA VAL A 43 -5.45 0.68 -17.60
C VAL A 43 -5.88 -0.08 -18.86
N GLU A 44 -5.40 0.40 -20.01
CA GLU A 44 -5.64 -0.22 -21.31
C GLU A 44 -4.29 -0.57 -21.96
N GLY A 45 -4.24 -1.69 -22.67
CA GLY A 45 -3.02 -2.14 -23.34
C GLY A 45 -3.29 -3.30 -24.30
N MET A 46 -2.37 -3.50 -25.23
CA MET A 46 -2.39 -4.61 -26.18
C MET A 46 -1.14 -5.47 -25.99
N ILE A 47 -1.30 -6.77 -26.21
CA ILE A 47 -0.20 -7.73 -26.10
C ILE A 47 0.14 -8.23 -27.50
N TYR A 48 1.43 -8.20 -27.84
CA TYR A 48 1.94 -8.62 -29.14
C TYR A 48 3.02 -9.70 -28.98
N CYS A 49 3.05 -10.62 -29.94
CA CYS A 49 4.18 -11.47 -30.25
C CYS A 49 5.10 -10.68 -31.20
N GLN A 50 6.28 -10.29 -30.72
CA GLN A 50 7.25 -9.53 -31.52
C GLN A 50 7.92 -10.46 -32.54
N SER A 51 8.15 -9.95 -33.76
CA SER A 51 8.99 -10.64 -34.74
C SER A 51 10.41 -10.86 -34.20
N CYS A 52 10.96 -12.06 -34.44
CA CYS A 52 12.30 -12.43 -34.02
C CYS A 52 13.39 -11.54 -34.64
N ASP A 53 13.15 -10.97 -35.82
CA ASP A 53 14.08 -10.06 -36.51
C ASP A 53 14.28 -8.74 -35.74
N HIS A 54 13.38 -8.43 -34.82
CA HIS A 54 13.38 -7.23 -34.01
C HIS A 54 13.63 -7.51 -32.52
N TYR A 55 14.11 -8.71 -32.17
CA TYR A 55 14.36 -9.10 -30.80
C TYR A 55 15.28 -8.11 -30.06
N GLY A 56 14.88 -7.75 -28.83
CA GLY A 56 15.63 -6.79 -27.99
C GLY A 56 15.39 -5.33 -28.36
N THR A 57 14.51 -5.03 -29.32
CA THR A 57 14.11 -3.67 -29.68
C THR A 57 12.69 -3.37 -29.22
N TRP A 58 12.27 -2.11 -29.38
CA TRP A 58 10.91 -1.65 -29.10
C TRP A 58 10.02 -1.68 -30.36
N SER A 59 10.48 -2.29 -31.45
CA SER A 59 9.74 -2.34 -32.72
C SER A 59 8.53 -3.28 -32.61
N LEU A 60 7.40 -2.82 -33.16
CA LEU A 60 6.19 -3.64 -33.38
C LEU A 60 5.99 -3.97 -34.86
N THR A 61 6.98 -3.69 -35.71
CA THR A 61 6.96 -4.11 -37.11
C THR A 61 6.82 -5.64 -37.18
N ASP A 62 5.89 -6.10 -38.01
CA ASP A 62 5.55 -7.51 -38.20
C ASP A 62 5.15 -8.26 -36.91
N ALA A 63 4.71 -7.53 -35.88
CA ALA A 63 4.24 -8.12 -34.63
C ALA A 63 2.76 -8.53 -34.72
N GLU A 64 2.42 -9.69 -34.16
CA GLU A 64 1.06 -10.22 -34.17
C GLU A 64 0.41 -10.07 -32.79
N PRO A 65 -0.81 -9.54 -32.69
CA PRO A 65 -1.47 -9.43 -31.39
C PRO A 65 -1.85 -10.81 -30.84
N ILE A 66 -1.72 -10.98 -29.52
CA ILE A 66 -2.02 -12.24 -28.81
C ILE A 66 -3.41 -12.14 -28.18
N PRO A 67 -4.44 -12.80 -28.75
CA PRO A 67 -5.75 -12.89 -28.11
C PRO A 67 -5.69 -13.83 -26.91
N SER A 68 -6.59 -13.61 -25.95
CA SER A 68 -6.71 -14.45 -24.74
C SER A 68 -5.44 -14.56 -23.88
N ALA A 69 -4.52 -13.60 -23.99
CA ALA A 69 -3.33 -13.51 -23.17
C ALA A 69 -3.70 -13.15 -21.73
N LYS A 70 -3.14 -13.86 -20.75
CA LYS A 70 -3.36 -13.57 -19.32
C LYS A 70 -2.32 -12.57 -18.82
N VAL A 71 -2.78 -11.42 -18.35
CA VAL A 71 -1.94 -10.32 -17.84
C VAL A 71 -2.41 -9.93 -16.45
N SER A 72 -1.49 -9.67 -15.52
CA SER A 72 -1.84 -9.15 -14.19
C SER A 72 -1.42 -7.70 -14.02
N VAL A 73 -2.32 -6.89 -13.47
CA VAL A 73 -2.04 -5.53 -12.99
C VAL A 73 -1.83 -5.58 -11.49
N ILE A 74 -0.73 -4.97 -11.04
CA ILE A 74 -0.33 -4.85 -9.65
C ILE A 74 -0.16 -3.37 -9.33
N CYS A 75 -0.85 -2.87 -8.31
CA CYS A 75 -0.59 -1.54 -7.77
C CYS A 75 0.05 -1.68 -6.39
N ASN A 76 1.15 -0.96 -6.18
CA ASN A 76 1.78 -0.84 -4.88
C ASN A 76 1.38 0.47 -4.20
N ASN A 77 1.27 0.45 -2.88
CA ASN A 77 1.09 1.66 -2.08
C ASN A 77 2.43 2.39 -1.88
N HIS A 78 2.39 3.55 -1.19
CA HIS A 78 3.57 4.35 -0.88
C HIS A 78 4.62 3.67 0.03
N LYS A 79 4.36 2.44 0.50
CA LYS A 79 5.27 1.61 1.28
C LYS A 79 5.75 0.38 0.48
N ASP A 80 5.59 0.40 -0.84
CA ASP A 80 5.93 -0.68 -1.76
C ASP A 80 5.19 -2.01 -1.49
N GLN A 81 4.01 -1.94 -0.86
CA GLN A 81 3.17 -3.12 -0.61
C GLN A 81 2.04 -3.21 -1.64
N VAL A 82 1.73 -4.42 -2.09
CA VAL A 82 0.62 -4.65 -3.03
C VAL A 82 -0.70 -4.22 -2.41
N SER A 83 -1.32 -3.18 -2.97
CA SER A 83 -2.64 -2.67 -2.59
C SER A 83 -3.75 -3.13 -3.54
N PHE A 84 -3.39 -3.52 -4.76
CA PHE A 84 -4.33 -4.04 -5.75
C PHE A 84 -3.63 -5.09 -6.62
N TYR A 85 -4.35 -6.18 -6.90
CA TYR A 85 -3.95 -7.22 -7.85
C TYR A 85 -5.17 -7.66 -8.64
N LYS A 86 -5.06 -7.73 -9.96
CA LYS A 86 -6.09 -8.34 -10.80
C LYS A 86 -5.47 -8.93 -12.06
N ALA A 87 -5.90 -10.14 -12.42
CA ALA A 87 -5.59 -10.74 -13.70
C ALA A 87 -6.71 -10.43 -14.70
N PHE A 88 -6.31 -10.10 -15.92
CA PHE A 88 -7.15 -9.82 -17.07
C PHE A 88 -6.77 -10.79 -18.19
N VAL A 89 -7.72 -11.00 -19.10
CA VAL A 89 -7.53 -11.77 -20.32
C VAL A 89 -7.77 -10.81 -21.46
N THR A 90 -6.85 -10.75 -22.43
CA THR A 90 -7.03 -9.88 -23.61
C THR A 90 -8.22 -10.33 -24.44
N ASP A 91 -8.89 -9.37 -25.07
CA ASP A 91 -10.06 -9.64 -25.90
C ASP A 91 -9.72 -10.59 -27.06
N CYS A 92 -10.70 -11.40 -27.48
CA CYS A 92 -10.54 -12.20 -28.69
C CYS A 92 -10.52 -11.27 -29.90
N LEU A 93 -9.51 -11.40 -30.75
CA LEU A 93 -9.50 -10.80 -32.09
C LEU A 93 -10.25 -11.70 -33.09
N CYS A 94 -11.42 -12.20 -32.67
CA CYS A 94 -12.32 -12.98 -33.48
C CYS A 94 -12.91 -12.04 -34.55
N LYS A 95 -12.30 -12.00 -35.74
CA LYS A 95 -12.88 -11.38 -36.94
C LYS A 95 -13.85 -12.34 -37.62
#